data_AF-A0A7K4FI75-F1
#
_entry.id   AF-A0A7K4FI75-F1
#
_cell.length_a   1.000
_cell.length_b   1.000
_cell.length_c   1.000
_cell.angle_alpha   90.00
_cell.angle_beta   90.00
_cell.angle_gamma   90.00
#
_symmetry.space_group_name_H-M   'P 1'
#
loop_
_entity.id
_entity.type
_entity.pdbx_description
1 polymer ?
#
loop_
_entity_poly.entity_id
_entity_poly.type
_entity_poly.pdbx_seq_one_letter_code
_entity_poly.pdbx_strand_id
1 'polypeptide(L)'
;MARDAWPPARAPPPRDDREDVAERRARAFEEPLDIRRRPGSYYPLLDVRNPMHDTHYLVLLPEYPDRSSAMCTCADFARRGLGTCKHVEAGLRWLRFHPKEAVRGPEGPQRSDPIWREIDRRLRAEATDPAPIALRLRAPGAVLFERGPSEALPATGK
;
A
#
# COMPACT_ATOMS: atom_id res chain seq x y z
N MET A 1 -24.76 36.83 34.04
CA MET A 1 -23.50 36.30 33.47
C MET A 1 -23.87 35.35 32.34
N ALA A 2 -23.92 35.85 31.09
CA ALA A 2 -24.20 35.03 29.92
C ALA A 2 -22.90 34.34 29.50
N ARG A 3 -22.94 33.01 29.35
CA ARG A 3 -21.81 32.23 28.85
C ARG A 3 -21.81 32.40 27.33
N ASP A 4 -20.82 33.10 26.79
CA ASP A 4 -20.61 33.23 25.36
C ASP A 4 -20.46 31.84 24.75
N ALA A 5 -21.48 31.41 24.00
CA ALA A 5 -21.45 30.17 23.23
C ALA A 5 -20.56 30.40 22.01
N TRP A 6 -19.36 29.83 22.02
CA TRP A 6 -18.49 29.78 20.85
C TRP A 6 -19.24 29.06 19.71
N PRO A 7 -19.30 29.61 18.49
CA PRO A 7 -19.98 28.93 17.39
C PRO A 7 -19.26 27.60 17.09
N PRO A 8 -20.00 26.53 16.76
CA PRO A 8 -19.37 25.26 16.40
C PRO A 8 -18.41 25.50 15.23
N ALA A 9 -17.18 25.00 15.35
CA ALA A 9 -16.18 25.11 14.30
C ALA A 9 -16.79 24.59 12.98
N ARG A 10 -16.85 25.44 11.95
CA ARG A 10 -17.26 25.00 10.62
C ARG A 10 -16.30 23.90 10.18
N ALA A 11 -16.86 22.77 9.74
CA ALA A 11 -16.07 21.73 9.12
C ALA A 11 -15.26 22.35 7.96
N PRO A 12 -13.98 22.01 7.81
CA PRO A 12 -13.19 22.48 6.69
C PRO A 12 -13.87 22.07 5.37
N PRO A 13 -13.75 22.88 4.31
CA PRO A 13 -14.32 22.54 3.02
C PRO A 13 -13.74 21.20 2.52
N PRO A 14 -14.52 20.42 1.73
CA PRO A 14 -14.02 19.20 1.12
C PRO A 14 -12.78 19.53 0.27
N ARG A 15 -11.70 18.80 0.48
CA ARG A 15 -10.45 18.93 -0.30
C ARG A 15 -10.62 18.27 -1.68
N ASP A 16 -9.94 18.82 -2.69
CA ASP A 16 -9.83 18.19 -4.02
C ASP A 16 -8.90 16.99 -3.94
N ASP A 17 -9.37 15.81 -4.37
CA ASP A 17 -8.57 14.58 -4.46
C ASP A 17 -7.25 14.80 -5.21
N ARG A 18 -7.19 15.73 -6.17
CA ARG A 18 -5.97 16.08 -6.91
C ARG A 18 -4.92 16.74 -6.03
N GLU A 19 -5.34 17.68 -5.18
CA GLU A 19 -4.46 18.36 -4.23
C GLU A 19 -3.94 17.37 -3.19
N ASP A 20 -4.82 16.50 -2.70
CA ASP A 20 -4.52 15.45 -1.76
C ASP A 20 -3.52 14.40 -2.33
N VAL A 21 -3.62 14.08 -3.62
CA VAL A 21 -2.63 13.24 -4.32
C VAL A 21 -1.30 13.97 -4.53
N ALA A 22 -1.34 15.27 -4.83
CA ALA A 22 -0.13 16.08 -4.98
C ALA A 22 0.66 16.17 -3.66
N GLU A 23 0.00 16.36 -2.52
CA GLU A 23 0.62 16.35 -1.19
C GLU A 23 1.34 15.01 -0.93
N ARG A 24 0.70 13.88 -1.28
CA ARG A 24 1.31 12.55 -1.10
C ARG A 24 2.54 12.34 -1.96
N ARG A 25 2.55 12.88 -3.18
CA ARG A 25 3.71 12.87 -4.07
C ARG A 25 4.84 13.74 -3.52
N ALA A 26 4.52 14.92 -2.98
CA ALA A 26 5.50 15.80 -2.35
C ALA A 26 6.17 15.10 -1.16
N ARG A 27 5.39 14.52 -0.23
CA ARG A 27 5.96 13.75 0.89
C ARG A 27 6.76 12.52 0.46
N ALA A 28 6.32 11.82 -0.57
CA ALA A 28 7.08 10.72 -1.16
C ALA A 28 8.43 11.15 -1.74
N PHE A 29 8.58 12.44 -2.05
CA PHE A 29 9.83 13.04 -2.50
C PHE A 29 10.70 13.55 -1.35
N GLU A 30 10.08 14.21 -0.36
CA GLU A 30 10.76 14.93 0.71
C GLU A 30 11.18 14.03 1.88
N GLU A 31 10.39 13.00 2.21
CA GLU A 31 10.70 12.13 3.32
C GLU A 31 11.83 11.14 2.98
N PRO A 32 12.74 10.82 3.93
CA PRO A 32 13.89 9.95 3.69
C PRO A 32 13.50 8.46 3.73
N LEU A 33 12.65 8.03 2.81
CA LEU A 33 12.17 6.65 2.75
C LEU A 33 13.26 5.69 2.20
N ASP A 34 13.59 4.64 2.97
CA ASP A 34 14.40 3.51 2.52
C ASP A 34 13.48 2.46 1.89
N ILE A 35 13.73 2.12 0.62
CA ILE A 35 12.87 1.23 -0.17
C ILE A 35 13.70 0.06 -0.70
N ARG A 36 13.19 -1.15 -0.49
CA ARG A 36 13.82 -2.39 -0.97
C ARG A 36 12.77 -3.33 -1.53
N ARG A 37 13.13 -4.06 -2.60
CA ARG A 37 12.29 -5.15 -3.12
C ARG A 37 12.44 -6.37 -2.22
N ARG A 38 11.32 -6.98 -1.85
CA ARG A 38 11.32 -8.26 -1.15
C ARG A 38 11.68 -9.38 -2.15
N PRO A 39 12.70 -10.20 -1.87
CA PRO A 39 13.08 -11.29 -2.75
C PRO A 39 11.99 -12.36 -2.78
N GLY A 40 11.94 -13.11 -3.88
CA GLY A 40 11.02 -14.24 -4.01
C GLY A 40 9.55 -13.85 -4.10
N SER A 41 9.21 -12.62 -4.50
CA SER A 41 7.83 -12.25 -4.87
C SER A 41 7.66 -12.22 -6.39
N TYR A 42 6.55 -12.78 -6.89
CA TYR A 42 6.18 -12.76 -8.31
C TYR A 42 5.86 -11.33 -8.76
N TYR A 43 5.07 -10.59 -7.98
CA TYR A 43 4.83 -9.17 -8.22
C TYR A 43 5.85 -8.31 -7.46
N PRO A 44 6.13 -7.07 -7.91
CA PRO A 44 6.87 -6.10 -7.11
C PRO A 44 6.21 -5.90 -5.74
N LEU A 45 6.88 -6.40 -4.71
CA LEU A 45 6.53 -6.23 -3.31
C LEU A 45 7.69 -5.51 -2.64
N LEU A 46 7.42 -4.33 -2.09
CA LEU A 46 8.43 -3.42 -1.58
C LEU A 46 8.28 -3.27 -0.07
N ASP A 47 9.40 -3.37 0.63
CA ASP A 47 9.58 -2.89 1.98
C ASP A 47 9.87 -1.39 1.91
N VAL A 48 9.01 -0.57 2.53
CA VAL A 48 9.15 0.88 2.60
C VAL A 48 9.30 1.28 4.07
N ARG A 49 10.48 1.78 4.43
CA ARG A 49 10.84 2.17 5.79
C ARG A 49 11.04 3.68 5.88
N ASN A 50 10.54 4.30 6.94
CA ASN A 50 10.91 5.65 7.31
C ASN A 50 11.78 5.59 8.58
N PRO A 51 13.11 5.82 8.48
CA PRO A 51 14.01 5.74 9.62
C PRO A 51 13.82 6.88 10.61
N MET A 52 13.25 8.03 10.20
CA MET A 52 12.99 9.17 11.08
C MET A 52 11.84 8.91 12.05
N HIS A 53 10.90 8.04 11.67
CA HIS A 53 9.70 7.74 12.44
C HIS A 53 9.61 6.27 12.86
N ASP A 54 10.66 5.49 12.60
CA ASP A 54 10.72 4.04 12.83
C ASP A 54 9.48 3.28 12.34
N THR A 55 8.97 3.67 11.16
CA THR A 55 7.80 3.02 10.56
C THR A 55 8.21 2.13 9.40
N HIS A 56 7.54 0.99 9.26
CA HIS A 56 7.77 0.03 8.19
C HIS A 56 6.43 -0.40 7.57
N TYR A 57 6.30 -0.24 6.26
CA TYR A 57 5.13 -0.61 5.49
C TYR A 57 5.50 -1.47 4.28
N LEU A 58 4.52 -2.22 3.80
CA LEU A 58 4.64 -3.02 2.58
C LEU A 58 3.79 -2.40 1.48
N VAL A 59 4.34 -2.41 0.27
CA VAL A 59 3.68 -1.90 -0.95
C VAL A 59 3.73 -2.98 -2.02
N LEU A 60 2.56 -3.37 -2.52
CA LEU A 60 2.41 -4.32 -3.62
C LEU A 60 1.95 -3.59 -4.87
N LEU A 61 2.58 -3.89 -6.02
CA LEU A 61 2.28 -3.26 -7.31
C LEU A 61 2.09 -4.34 -8.41
N PRO A 62 0.92 -4.98 -8.51
CA PRO A 62 0.70 -6.13 -9.40
C PRO A 62 0.78 -5.76 -10.90
N GLU A 63 0.31 -4.56 -11.22
CA GLU A 63 0.16 -4.06 -12.59
C GLU A 63 1.13 -2.93 -12.92
N TYR A 64 2.22 -2.78 -12.15
CA TYR A 64 3.25 -1.77 -12.42
C TYR A 64 3.59 -1.72 -13.93
N PRO A 65 3.62 -0.53 -14.57
CA PRO A 65 3.58 0.81 -13.96
C PRO A 65 2.20 1.36 -13.60
N ASP A 66 1.11 0.63 -13.90
CA ASP A 66 -0.21 0.99 -13.44
C ASP A 66 -0.33 0.83 -11.91
N ARG A 67 -1.03 1.76 -11.28
CA ARG A 67 -1.27 1.82 -9.83
C ARG A 67 -2.71 1.51 -9.46
N SER A 68 -3.58 1.23 -10.43
CA SER A 68 -5.01 0.96 -10.21
C SER A 68 -5.26 -0.19 -9.21
N SER A 69 -4.35 -1.16 -9.15
CA SER A 69 -4.37 -2.31 -8.24
C SER A 69 -3.30 -2.25 -7.14
N ALA A 70 -2.66 -1.09 -6.93
CA ALA A 70 -1.65 -0.93 -5.90
C ALA A 70 -2.25 -1.16 -4.51
N MET A 71 -1.48 -1.76 -3.60
CA MET A 71 -1.89 -1.98 -2.22
C MET A 71 -0.80 -1.54 -1.25
N CYS A 72 -1.17 -0.97 -0.11
CA CYS A 72 -0.23 -0.59 0.94
C CYS A 72 -0.80 -0.84 2.34
N THR A 73 0.05 -1.26 3.28
CA THR A 73 -0.31 -1.48 4.70
C THR A 73 -0.56 -0.23 5.52
N CYS A 74 -0.20 0.94 5.02
CA CYS A 74 -0.26 2.14 5.83
C CYS A 74 -1.70 2.61 6.07
N ALA A 75 -1.93 3.24 7.24
CA ALA A 75 -3.25 3.75 7.61
C ALA A 75 -3.80 4.83 6.66
N ASP A 76 -2.93 5.60 6.00
CA ASP A 76 -3.33 6.62 5.03
C ASP A 76 -4.03 6.00 3.82
N PHE A 77 -3.42 4.97 3.22
CA PHE A 77 -4.00 4.19 2.12
C PHE A 77 -5.34 3.58 2.55
N ALA A 78 -5.36 3.00 3.75
CA ALA A 78 -6.51 2.29 4.30
C ALA A 78 -7.72 3.18 4.62
N ARG A 79 -7.52 4.45 4.99
CA ARG A 79 -8.61 5.32 5.48
C ARG A 79 -9.10 6.31 4.44
N ARG A 80 -8.25 6.76 3.52
CA ARG A 80 -8.55 7.90 2.66
C ARG A 80 -9.19 7.50 1.33
N GLY A 81 -9.03 6.25 0.89
CA GLY A 81 -9.74 5.73 -0.29
C GLY A 81 -9.28 6.30 -1.64
N LEU A 82 -8.16 7.02 -1.70
CA LEU A 82 -7.67 7.71 -2.90
C LEU A 82 -6.91 6.81 -3.90
N GLY A 83 -6.77 5.51 -3.61
CA GLY A 83 -6.00 4.58 -4.45
C GLY A 83 -4.49 4.78 -4.37
N THR A 84 -4.01 5.65 -3.47
CA THR A 84 -2.59 5.89 -3.27
C THR A 84 -2.29 6.41 -1.86
N CYS A 85 -1.01 6.38 -1.51
CA CYS A 85 -0.43 6.98 -0.31
C CYS A 85 1.02 7.39 -0.64
N LYS A 86 1.71 8.05 0.30
CA LYS A 86 3.13 8.40 0.10
C LYS A 86 4.02 7.19 -0.23
N HIS A 87 3.75 6.03 0.37
CA HIS A 87 4.56 4.83 0.15
C HIS A 87 4.35 4.23 -1.25
N VAL A 88 3.11 4.25 -1.77
CA VAL A 88 2.81 3.84 -3.15
C VAL A 88 3.52 4.77 -4.13
N GLU A 89 3.40 6.09 -3.97
CA GLU A 89 4.07 7.05 -4.86
C GLU A 89 5.60 6.93 -4.78
N ALA A 90 6.16 6.71 -3.59
CA ALA A 90 7.59 6.50 -3.40
C ALA A 90 8.08 5.19 -4.05
N GLY A 91 7.32 4.09 -3.88
CA GLY A 91 7.61 2.80 -4.51
C GLY A 91 7.57 2.86 -6.04
N LEU A 92 6.54 3.48 -6.60
CA LEU A 92 6.43 3.73 -8.05
C LEU A 92 7.63 4.53 -8.56
N ARG A 93 8.02 5.61 -7.84
CA ARG A 93 9.20 6.40 -8.18
C ARG A 93 10.47 5.55 -8.11
N TRP A 94 10.66 4.80 -7.05
CA TRP A 94 11.85 3.97 -6.84
C TRP A 94 12.01 2.94 -7.96
N LEU A 95 10.93 2.24 -8.36
CA LEU A 95 10.95 1.27 -9.45
C LEU A 95 11.30 1.89 -10.82
N ARG A 96 10.93 3.15 -11.06
CA ARG A 96 11.38 3.88 -12.27
C ARG A 96 12.90 4.03 -12.33
N PHE A 97 13.56 4.20 -11.18
CA PHE A 97 15.01 4.30 -11.08
C PHE A 97 15.71 2.93 -10.91
N HIS A 98 14.95 1.89 -10.55
CA HIS A 98 15.44 0.52 -10.34
C HIS A 98 14.67 -0.47 -11.23
N PRO A 99 14.76 -0.36 -12.57
CA PRO A 99 13.92 -1.15 -13.48
C PRO A 99 14.12 -2.66 -13.37
N LYS A 100 15.30 -3.12 -12.93
CA LYS A 100 15.56 -4.55 -12.66
C LYS A 100 14.68 -5.11 -11.53
N GLU A 101 14.30 -4.26 -10.58
CA GLU A 101 13.46 -4.60 -9.44
C GLU A 101 11.97 -4.57 -9.79
N ALA A 102 11.60 -3.93 -10.90
CA ALA A 102 10.24 -3.92 -11.43
C ALA A 102 9.88 -5.23 -12.16
N VAL A 103 10.89 -6.05 -12.47
CA VAL A 103 10.69 -7.33 -13.15
C VAL A 103 9.89 -8.27 -12.26
N ARG A 104 8.90 -8.94 -12.85
CA ARG A 104 8.14 -9.99 -12.18
C ARG A 104 9.09 -11.14 -11.83
N GLY A 105 8.95 -11.68 -10.63
CA GLY A 105 9.65 -12.89 -10.26
C GLY A 105 9.24 -14.07 -11.15
N PRO A 106 9.95 -15.20 -11.09
CA PRO A 106 9.49 -16.42 -11.73
C PRO A 106 8.09 -16.78 -11.24
N GLU A 107 7.24 -17.31 -12.13
CA GLU A 107 5.96 -17.92 -11.74
C GLU A 107 6.26 -19.14 -10.86
N GLY A 108 6.32 -18.91 -9.55
CA GLY A 108 6.54 -19.94 -8.55
C GLY A 108 5.23 -20.40 -7.89
N PRO A 109 5.32 -21.30 -6.88
CA PRO A 109 4.18 -21.75 -6.07
C PRO A 109 3.49 -20.62 -5.28
N GLN A 110 3.92 -19.37 -5.41
CA GLN A 110 3.25 -18.20 -4.85
C GLN A 110 1.83 -18.04 -5.39
N ARG A 111 1.51 -18.45 -6.63
CA ARG A 111 0.10 -18.50 -7.07
C ARG A 111 -0.74 -19.55 -6.31
N SER A 112 -0.08 -20.58 -5.76
CA SER A 112 -0.71 -21.55 -4.85
C SER A 112 -0.61 -21.15 -3.38
N ASP A 113 0.07 -20.05 -3.06
CA ASP A 113 0.15 -19.54 -1.70
C ASP A 113 -1.28 -19.20 -1.22
N PRO A 114 -1.71 -19.77 -0.09
CA PRO A 114 -3.01 -19.50 0.49
C PRO A 114 -3.33 -18.00 0.63
N ILE A 115 -2.32 -17.14 0.76
CA ILE A 115 -2.48 -15.70 0.88
C ILE A 115 -3.10 -15.08 -0.38
N TRP A 116 -2.67 -15.51 -1.57
CA TRP A 116 -3.19 -14.99 -2.84
C TRP A 116 -4.59 -15.52 -3.13
N ARG A 117 -4.87 -16.78 -2.78
CA ARG A 117 -6.24 -17.32 -2.86
C ARG A 117 -7.20 -16.56 -1.95
N GLU A 118 -6.75 -16.19 -0.76
CA GLU A 118 -7.54 -15.42 0.20
C GLU A 118 -7.77 -13.97 -0.29
N ILE A 119 -6.77 -13.34 -0.89
CA ILE A 119 -6.91 -12.02 -1.53
C ILE A 119 -7.92 -12.10 -2.66
N ASP A 120 -7.77 -13.05 -3.60
CA ASP A 120 -8.69 -13.23 -4.71
C ASP A 120 -10.12 -13.50 -4.22
N ARG A 121 -10.27 -14.29 -3.14
CA ARG A 121 -11.57 -14.54 -2.51
C ARG A 121 -12.19 -13.25 -1.98
N ARG A 122 -11.43 -12.42 -1.27
CA ARG A 122 -11.94 -11.15 -0.72
C ARG A 122 -12.23 -10.13 -1.82
N LEU A 123 -11.38 -10.02 -2.84
CA LEU A 123 -11.64 -9.18 -4.01
C LEU A 123 -12.94 -9.57 -4.73
N ARG A 124 -13.20 -10.88 -4.87
CA ARG A 124 -14.48 -11.38 -5.42
C ARG A 124 -15.66 -11.10 -4.50
N ALA A 125 -15.49 -11.26 -3.18
CA ALA A 125 -16.55 -10.98 -2.21
C ALA A 125 -16.92 -9.48 -2.20
N GLU A 126 -15.94 -8.60 -2.43
CA GLU A 126 -16.13 -7.16 -2.49
C GLU A 126 -16.44 -6.66 -3.90
N ALA A 127 -16.57 -7.54 -4.90
CA ALA A 127 -16.81 -7.18 -6.30
C ALA A 127 -18.10 -6.35 -6.49
N THR A 128 -19.08 -6.57 -5.62
CA THR A 128 -20.40 -5.93 -5.61
C THR A 128 -20.48 -4.69 -4.72
N ASP A 129 -19.42 -4.35 -3.99
CA ASP A 129 -19.39 -3.17 -3.11
C ASP A 129 -19.23 -1.89 -3.95
N PRO A 130 -20.13 -0.90 -3.82
CA PRO A 130 -20.03 0.38 -4.53
C PRO A 130 -18.91 1.29 -4.01
N ALA A 131 -18.23 0.94 -2.91
CA ALA A 131 -17.13 1.72 -2.37
C ALA A 131 -15.97 1.87 -3.38
N PRO A 132 -15.19 2.97 -3.29
CA PRO A 132 -13.97 3.14 -4.08
C PRO A 132 -13.04 1.92 -4.00
N ILE A 133 -12.46 1.54 -5.14
CA ILE A 133 -11.60 0.34 -5.26
C ILE A 133 -10.50 0.32 -4.20
N ALA A 134 -9.91 1.45 -3.85
CA ALA A 134 -8.87 1.54 -2.83
C ALA A 134 -9.33 1.12 -1.43
N LEU A 135 -10.58 1.45 -1.06
CA LEU A 135 -11.17 0.99 0.20
C LEU A 135 -11.46 -0.51 0.14
N ARG A 136 -11.88 -1.00 -1.03
CA ARG A 136 -12.08 -2.44 -1.28
C ARG A 136 -10.78 -3.24 -1.32
N LEU A 137 -9.67 -2.62 -1.70
CA LEU A 137 -8.35 -3.26 -1.70
C LEU A 137 -7.75 -3.35 -0.29
N ARG A 138 -8.32 -2.65 0.69
CA ARG A 138 -7.79 -2.60 2.06
C ARG A 138 -7.87 -3.94 2.77
N ALA A 139 -9.06 -4.52 2.89
CA ALA A 139 -9.26 -5.76 3.65
C ALA A 139 -8.62 -7.00 2.98
N PRO A 140 -8.61 -7.13 1.64
CA PRO A 140 -7.79 -8.12 0.93
C PRO A 140 -6.30 -7.85 1.10
N GLY A 141 -5.87 -6.60 0.90
CA GLY A 141 -4.48 -6.19 1.03
C GLY A 141 -3.93 -6.47 2.42
N ALA A 142 -4.66 -6.16 3.48
CA ALA A 142 -4.27 -6.43 4.87
C ALA A 142 -3.91 -7.90 5.12
N VAL A 143 -4.54 -8.86 4.42
CA VAL A 143 -4.19 -10.29 4.53
C VAL A 143 -2.74 -10.57 4.13
N LEU A 144 -2.22 -9.88 3.10
CA LEU A 144 -0.80 -9.99 2.68
C LEU A 144 0.16 -9.71 3.84
N PHE A 145 -0.32 -8.99 4.85
CA PHE A 145 0.53 -8.24 5.76
C PHE A 145 0.27 -8.58 7.22
N GLU A 146 -0.95 -8.99 7.58
CA GLU A 146 -1.34 -9.47 8.92
C GLU A 146 -0.82 -10.87 9.21
N ARG A 147 -0.60 -11.69 8.18
CA ARG A 147 0.05 -13.00 8.35
C ARG A 147 1.57 -12.95 8.24
N GLY A 148 2.11 -11.91 7.59
CA GLY A 148 3.52 -11.84 7.21
C GLY A 148 3.98 -13.12 6.48
N PRO A 149 5.20 -13.12 5.94
CA PRO A 149 5.90 -14.38 5.71
C PRO A 149 6.43 -14.88 7.06
N SER A 150 5.54 -15.47 7.85
CA SER A 150 5.92 -16.55 8.75
C SER A 150 5.58 -17.81 7.96
N GLU A 151 6.50 -18.54 7.35
CA GLU A 151 7.81 -18.96 7.85
C GLU A 151 8.91 -18.67 6.82
N ALA A 152 10.06 -18.19 7.29
CA ALA A 152 11.30 -18.55 6.62
C ALA A 152 11.33 -20.08 6.56
N LEU A 153 11.26 -20.65 5.35
CA LEU A 153 11.65 -22.05 5.15
C LEU A 153 12.97 -22.25 5.90
N PRO A 154 13.09 -23.23 6.82
CA PRO A 154 14.38 -23.52 7.41
C PRO A 154 15.34 -23.76 6.25
N ALA A 155 16.46 -23.05 6.26
CA ALA A 155 17.58 -23.42 5.42
C ALA A 155 17.89 -24.87 5.78
N THR A 156 17.52 -25.80 4.91
CA THR A 156 18.02 -27.17 4.98
C THR A 156 19.51 -27.10 4.65
N GLY A 157 20.28 -26.83 5.69
CA GLY A 157 21.71 -27.03 5.72
C GLY A 157 22.00 -28.52 5.84
N LYS A 158 22.96 -28.93 5.00
CA LYS A 158 23.64 -30.23 4.90
C LYS A 158 22.85 -31.40 4.33
#